data_AF-A0A7C9CUH6-F1
#
_entry.id   AF-A0A7C9CUH6-F1
#
_cell.length_a   1.000
_cell.length_b   1.000
_cell.length_c   1.000
_cell.angle_alpha   90.00
_cell.angle_beta   90.00
_cell.angle_gamma   90.00
#
_symmetry.space_group_name_H-M   'P 1'
#
loop_
_entity.id
_entity.type
_entity.pdbx_description
1 polymer ?
#
loop_
_entity_poly.entity_id
_entity_poly.type
_entity_poly.pdbx_seq_one_letter_code
_entity_poly.pdbx_strand_id
1 'polypeptide(L)'
;VTDADRNRLNALLKKLSSSLSDQKQAAKEIRMLTKRMPSFRSFFCESTDAIPRLLGPLTHEKIDDHPDLREDVVTAILNLSIHDSNKKIIAGHPPVVPLLVQSLRHGTIETRANAAAALFSLSALD
;
A
#
# COMPACT_ATOMS: atom_id res chain seq x y z
N VAL A 1 18.00 -2.81 -8.66
CA VAL A 1 17.59 -2.76 -7.23
C VAL A 1 18.83 -3.01 -6.41
N THR A 2 19.18 -2.13 -5.47
CA THR A 2 20.38 -2.28 -4.65
C THR A 2 20.04 -2.95 -3.31
N ASP A 3 21.04 -3.49 -2.61
CA ASP A 3 20.86 -4.00 -1.24
C ASP A 3 20.38 -2.91 -0.29
N ALA A 4 20.82 -1.66 -0.52
CA ALA A 4 20.35 -0.51 0.24
C ALA A 4 18.83 -0.27 0.06
N ASP A 5 18.31 -0.43 -1.16
CA ASP A 5 16.87 -0.31 -1.42
C ASP A 5 16.06 -1.41 -0.71
N ARG A 6 16.55 -2.65 -0.74
CA ARG A 6 15.92 -3.79 -0.06
C ARG A 6 15.95 -3.62 1.46
N ASN A 7 17.08 -3.20 2.01
CA ASN A 7 17.23 -2.92 3.43
C ASN A 7 16.30 -1.78 3.88
N ARG A 8 16.15 -0.74 3.05
CA ARG A 8 15.21 0.35 3.31
C ARG A 8 13.77 -0.14 3.32
N LEU A 9 13.35 -0.94 2.33
CA LEU A 9 12.02 -1.53 2.31
C LEU A 9 11.78 -2.35 3.59
N ASN A 10 12.70 -3.25 3.94
CA ASN A 10 12.58 -4.09 5.14
C ASN A 10 12.46 -3.26 6.43
N ALA A 11 13.22 -2.15 6.55
CA ALA A 11 13.11 -1.26 7.69
C ALA A 11 11.73 -0.58 7.78
N LEU A 12 11.18 -0.15 6.65
CA LEU A 12 9.83 0.45 6.59
C LEU A 12 8.74 -0.57 6.91
N LEU A 13 8.86 -1.79 6.36
CA LEU A 13 7.94 -2.90 6.64
C LEU A 13 7.95 -3.30 8.12
N LYS A 14 9.10 -3.22 8.80
CA LYS A 14 9.19 -3.43 10.25
C LYS A 14 8.50 -2.30 11.04
N LYS A 15 8.65 -1.05 10.60
CA LYS A 15 8.01 0.12 11.24
C LYS A 15 6.48 0.09 11.14
N LEU A 16 5.92 -0.50 10.08
CA LEU A 16 4.47 -0.71 9.93
C LEU A 16 3.85 -1.63 10.99
N SER A 17 4.66 -2.33 11.79
CA SER A 17 4.18 -3.16 12.92
C SER A 17 4.61 -2.60 14.29
N SER A 18 5.04 -1.34 14.34
CA SER A 18 5.50 -0.65 15.56
C SER A 18 4.40 0.30 16.08
N SER A 19 4.80 1.44 16.66
CA SER A 19 3.91 2.51 17.12
C SER A 19 3.09 3.13 15.98
N LEU A 20 1.93 3.70 16.29
CA LEU A 20 1.11 4.43 15.31
C LEU A 20 1.89 5.54 14.58
N SER A 21 2.79 6.24 15.30
CA SER A 21 3.66 7.26 14.70
C SER A 21 4.60 6.66 13.65
N ASP A 22 5.23 5.51 13.97
CA ASP A 22 6.07 4.78 13.03
C ASP A 22 5.27 4.26 11.83
N GLN A 23 4.06 3.76 12.06
CA GLN A 23 3.17 3.27 10.99
C GLN A 23 2.84 4.39 9.99
N LYS A 24 2.42 5.56 10.49
CA LYS A 24 2.13 6.75 9.67
C LYS A 24 3.35 7.20 8.87
N GLN A 25 4.49 7.32 9.54
CA GLN A 25 5.73 7.73 8.88
C GLN A 25 6.17 6.73 7.80
N ALA A 26 6.08 5.42 8.09
CA ALA A 26 6.46 4.38 7.16
C ALA A 26 5.51 4.30 5.95
N ALA A 27 4.19 4.36 6.17
CA ALA A 27 3.20 4.36 5.10
C ALA A 27 3.39 5.56 4.15
N LYS A 28 3.59 6.76 4.71
CA LYS A 28 3.89 7.97 3.94
C LYS A 28 5.17 7.82 3.12
N GLU A 29 6.21 7.25 3.69
CA GLU A 29 7.48 7.05 2.99
C GLU A 29 7.35 6.02 1.87
N ILE A 30 6.64 4.91 2.09
CA ILE A 30 6.32 3.92 1.06
C ILE A 30 5.51 4.58 -0.06
N ARG A 31 4.49 5.39 0.25
CA ARG A 31 3.73 6.17 -0.76
C ARG A 31 4.67 7.04 -1.59
N MET A 32 5.61 7.77 -0.97
CA MET A 32 6.54 8.63 -1.68
C MET A 32 7.49 7.85 -2.59
N LEU A 33 8.04 6.73 -2.12
CA LEU A 33 8.96 5.88 -2.87
C LEU A 33 8.26 5.23 -4.07
N THR A 34 7.09 4.64 -3.85
CA THR A 34 6.29 4.01 -4.92
C THR A 34 5.80 5.02 -5.95
N LYS A 35 5.57 6.29 -5.59
CA LYS A 35 5.24 7.36 -6.53
C LYS A 35 6.43 7.71 -7.44
N ARG A 36 7.63 7.88 -6.86
CA ARG A 36 8.79 8.47 -7.54
C ARG A 36 9.72 7.46 -8.21
N MET A 37 9.72 6.21 -7.75
CA MET A 37 10.73 5.21 -8.13
C MET A 37 10.07 4.00 -8.78
N PRO A 38 10.10 3.87 -10.12
CA PRO A 38 9.62 2.68 -10.82
C PRO A 38 10.26 1.38 -10.34
N SER A 39 11.56 1.42 -10.04
CA SER A 39 12.28 0.29 -9.45
C SER A 39 11.70 -0.12 -8.11
N PHE A 40 11.33 0.84 -7.25
CA PHE A 40 10.72 0.54 -5.96
C PHE A 40 9.38 -0.18 -6.13
N ARG A 41 8.60 0.18 -7.15
CA ARG A 41 7.39 -0.58 -7.50
C ARG A 41 7.71 -2.00 -7.92
N SER A 42 8.70 -2.18 -8.81
CA SER A 42 9.00 -3.50 -9.37
C SER A 42 9.46 -4.52 -8.33
N PHE A 43 10.25 -4.11 -7.33
CA PHE A 43 10.76 -5.04 -6.32
C PHE A 43 9.90 -5.16 -5.06
N PHE A 44 8.95 -4.24 -4.83
CA PHE A 44 8.14 -4.25 -3.61
C PHE A 44 7.45 -5.59 -3.39
N CYS A 45 6.85 -6.14 -4.45
CA CYS A 45 6.13 -7.41 -4.40
C CYS A 45 7.04 -8.65 -4.53
N GLU A 46 8.37 -8.48 -4.64
CA GLU A 46 9.30 -9.61 -4.56
C GLU A 46 9.36 -10.20 -3.13
N SER A 47 9.03 -9.41 -2.10
CA SER A 47 8.85 -9.91 -0.73
C SER A 47 7.41 -10.37 -0.52
N THR A 48 7.23 -11.65 -0.22
CA THR A 48 5.91 -12.28 -0.04
C THR A 48 5.07 -11.68 1.09
N ASP A 49 5.74 -11.06 2.08
CA ASP A 49 5.10 -10.43 3.24
C ASP A 49 4.92 -8.91 3.09
N ALA A 50 5.39 -8.29 2.01
CA ALA A 50 5.32 -6.83 1.84
C ALA A 50 3.88 -6.30 1.78
N ILE A 51 3.01 -6.95 1.00
CA ILE A 51 1.59 -6.56 0.93
C ILE A 51 0.89 -6.81 2.28
N PRO A 52 0.96 -8.01 2.90
CA PRO A 52 0.41 -8.23 4.24
C PRO A 52 0.85 -7.18 5.27
N ARG A 53 2.15 -6.84 5.30
CA ARG A 53 2.69 -5.83 6.23
C ARG A 53 2.23 -4.42 5.92
N LEU A 54 2.09 -4.05 4.64
CA LEU A 54 1.54 -2.75 4.23
C LEU A 54 0.10 -2.55 4.72
N LEU A 55 -0.70 -3.62 4.74
CA LEU A 55 -2.09 -3.58 5.20
C LEU A 55 -2.23 -3.69 6.72
N GLY A 56 -1.23 -4.23 7.42
CA GLY A 56 -1.24 -4.51 8.86
C GLY A 56 -1.72 -3.36 9.75
N PRO A 57 -1.29 -2.10 9.55
CA PRO A 57 -1.80 -0.96 10.33
C PRO A 57 -3.33 -0.80 10.26
N LEU A 58 -3.94 -1.17 9.13
CA LEU A 58 -5.38 -1.02 8.91
C LEU A 58 -6.20 -2.23 9.39
N THR A 59 -5.56 -3.34 9.79
CA THR A 59 -6.28 -4.50 10.34
C THR A 59 -6.45 -4.45 11.85
N HIS A 60 -5.59 -3.72 12.56
CA HIS A 60 -5.59 -3.65 14.02
C HIS A 60 -6.17 -2.34 14.57
N GLU A 61 -6.07 -1.26 13.81
CA GLU A 61 -6.60 0.04 14.20
C GLU A 61 -8.06 0.17 13.77
N LYS A 62 -8.84 0.98 14.50
CA LYS A 62 -10.10 1.48 13.97
C LYS A 62 -9.78 2.36 12.77
N ILE A 63 -9.95 1.80 11.58
CA ILE A 63 -9.58 2.41 10.30
C ILE A 63 -10.09 3.86 10.16
N ASP A 64 -11.21 4.17 10.80
CA ASP A 64 -11.85 5.49 10.73
C ASP A 64 -11.21 6.55 11.65
N ASP A 65 -10.38 6.15 12.63
CA ASP A 65 -9.69 7.08 13.54
C ASP A 65 -8.42 7.69 12.90
N HIS A 66 -7.92 7.11 11.80
CA HIS A 66 -6.65 7.51 11.15
C HIS A 66 -6.79 7.63 9.62
N PRO A 67 -7.53 8.65 9.14
CA PRO A 67 -7.78 8.84 7.70
C PRO A 67 -6.51 9.11 6.89
N ASP A 68 -5.50 9.74 7.49
CA ASP A 68 -4.19 10.01 6.90
C ASP A 68 -3.41 8.71 6.61
N LEU A 69 -3.37 7.81 7.60
CA LEU A 69 -2.75 6.50 7.45
C LEU A 69 -3.43 5.67 6.35
N ARG A 70 -4.77 5.69 6.33
CA ARG A 70 -5.56 5.00 5.31
C ARG A 70 -5.27 5.53 3.92
N GLU A 71 -5.25 6.84 3.76
CA GLU A 71 -4.94 7.47 2.48
C GLU A 71 -3.54 7.09 2.00
N ASP A 72 -2.55 7.11 2.88
CA ASP A 72 -1.17 6.76 2.52
C ASP A 72 -1.05 5.30 2.05
N VAL A 73 -1.67 4.36 2.77
CA VAL A 73 -1.69 2.94 2.39
C VAL A 73 -2.44 2.72 1.08
N VAL A 74 -3.64 3.30 0.91
CA VAL A 74 -4.43 3.18 -0.33
C VAL A 74 -3.68 3.76 -1.52
N THR A 75 -3.02 4.91 -1.33
CA THR A 75 -2.24 5.56 -2.40
C THR A 75 -0.98 4.74 -2.74
N ALA A 76 -0.34 4.11 -1.75
CA ALA A 76 0.76 3.19 -2.01
C ALA A 76 0.29 1.98 -2.85
N ILE A 77 -0.87 1.38 -2.53
CA ILE A 77 -1.45 0.29 -3.33
C ILE A 77 -1.73 0.75 -4.77
N LEU A 78 -2.35 1.92 -4.94
CA LEU A 78 -2.56 2.52 -6.26
C LEU A 78 -1.23 2.63 -7.02
N ASN A 79 -0.22 3.25 -6.43
CA ASN A 79 1.08 3.44 -7.08
C ASN A 79 1.72 2.11 -7.47
N LEU A 80 1.66 1.10 -6.59
CA LEU A 80 2.20 -0.23 -6.86
C LEU A 80 1.46 -0.93 -8.00
N SER A 81 0.14 -0.75 -8.11
CA SER A 81 -0.71 -1.35 -9.15
C SER A 81 -0.42 -0.83 -10.57
N ILE A 82 0.23 0.33 -10.71
CA ILE A 82 0.63 0.89 -12.01
C ILE A 82 1.68 -0.02 -12.70
N HIS A 83 2.36 -0.88 -11.96
CA HIS A 83 3.27 -1.87 -12.52
C HIS A 83 2.56 -3.21 -12.72
N ASP A 84 2.41 -3.65 -13.97
CA ASP A 84 1.55 -4.78 -14.33
C ASP A 84 1.88 -6.09 -13.59
N SER A 85 3.18 -6.38 -13.40
CA SER A 85 3.63 -7.58 -12.68
C SER A 85 3.16 -7.62 -11.23
N ASN A 86 2.86 -6.46 -10.61
CA ASN A 86 2.35 -6.39 -9.25
C ASN A 86 0.85 -6.63 -9.17
N LYS A 87 0.08 -6.36 -10.23
CA LYS A 87 -1.39 -6.35 -10.16
C LYS A 87 -1.94 -7.69 -9.67
N LYS A 88 -1.48 -8.80 -10.26
CA LYS A 88 -1.92 -10.16 -9.89
C LYS A 88 -1.54 -10.52 -8.47
N ILE A 89 -0.35 -10.12 -8.02
CA ILE A 89 0.13 -10.36 -6.66
C ILE A 89 -0.75 -9.59 -5.67
N ILE A 90 -0.93 -8.29 -5.90
CA ILE A 90 -1.74 -7.40 -5.07
C ILE A 90 -3.20 -7.89 -5.00
N ALA A 91 -3.84 -8.12 -6.14
CA ALA A 91 -5.23 -8.57 -6.20
C ALA A 91 -5.42 -9.99 -5.61
N GLY A 92 -4.38 -10.82 -5.66
CA GLY A 92 -4.38 -12.16 -5.08
C GLY A 92 -4.35 -12.18 -3.55
N HIS A 93 -4.00 -11.07 -2.88
CA HIS A 93 -4.08 -10.98 -1.43
C HIS A 93 -5.52 -10.66 -0.97
N PRO A 94 -6.20 -11.60 -0.27
CA PRO A 94 -7.62 -11.48 0.03
C PRO A 94 -8.07 -10.16 0.70
N PRO A 95 -7.29 -9.54 1.60
CA PRO A 95 -7.72 -8.29 2.25
C PRO A 95 -7.70 -7.06 1.34
N VAL A 96 -6.99 -7.07 0.21
CA VAL A 96 -6.78 -5.86 -0.62
C VAL A 96 -8.09 -5.32 -1.19
N VAL A 97 -8.85 -6.16 -1.90
CA VAL A 97 -10.09 -5.71 -2.56
C VAL A 97 -11.14 -5.24 -1.54
N PRO A 98 -11.43 -5.97 -0.45
CA PRO A 98 -12.33 -5.49 0.61
C PRO A 98 -11.90 -4.14 1.20
N LEU A 99 -10.60 -3.96 1.45
CA LEU A 99 -10.06 -2.72 2.01
C LEU A 99 -10.23 -1.55 1.04
N LEU A 100 -9.98 -1.75 -0.25
CA LEU A 100 -10.19 -0.73 -1.27
C LEU A 100 -11.68 -0.38 -1.40
N VAL A 101 -12.57 -1.37 -1.37
CA VAL A 101 -14.03 -1.14 -1.40
C VAL A 101 -14.50 -0.36 -0.16
N GLN A 102 -14.01 -0.70 1.03
CA GLN A 102 -14.34 0.04 2.25
C GLN A 102 -13.81 1.49 2.18
N SER A 103 -12.60 1.67 1.66
CA SER A 103 -11.96 2.98 1.47
C SER A 103 -12.70 3.84 0.44
N LEU A 104 -13.26 3.21 -0.60
CA LEU A 104 -14.12 3.86 -1.60
C LEU A 104 -15.46 4.33 -1.02
N ARG A 105 -16.00 3.61 -0.03
CA ARG A 105 -17.28 3.92 0.61
C ARG A 105 -17.16 4.97 1.71
N HIS A 106 -16.10 4.89 2.52
CA HIS A 106 -16.00 5.63 3.79
C HIS A 106 -14.78 6.55 3.88
N GLY A 107 -13.91 6.58 2.87
CA GLY A 107 -12.71 7.42 2.87
C GLY A 107 -12.97 8.90 2.64
N THR A 108 -11.92 9.70 2.80
CA THR A 108 -11.87 11.09 2.33
C THR A 108 -12.07 11.16 0.82
N ILE A 109 -12.33 12.36 0.27
CA ILE A 109 -12.45 12.54 -1.19
C ILE A 109 -11.23 11.97 -1.93
N GLU A 110 -10.02 12.25 -1.44
CA GLU A 110 -8.78 11.71 -2.01
C GLU A 110 -8.68 10.19 -1.85
N THR A 111 -8.95 9.66 -0.66
CA THR A 111 -8.92 8.20 -0.42
C THR A 111 -9.88 7.46 -1.33
N ARG A 112 -11.09 8.01 -1.56
CA ARG A 112 -12.10 7.43 -2.44
C ARG A 112 -11.66 7.44 -3.90
N ALA A 113 -11.11 8.57 -4.37
CA ALA A 113 -10.58 8.68 -5.72
C ALA A 113 -9.42 7.69 -5.96
N ASN A 114 -8.48 7.61 -5.01
CA ASN A 114 -7.34 6.70 -5.10
C ASN A 114 -7.77 5.24 -5.02
N ALA A 115 -8.76 4.90 -4.19
CA ALA A 115 -9.31 3.56 -4.11
C ALA A 115 -10.02 3.15 -5.41
N ALA A 116 -10.80 4.04 -6.01
CA ALA A 116 -11.42 3.79 -7.32
C ALA A 116 -10.37 3.55 -8.41
N ALA A 117 -9.33 4.39 -8.46
CA ALA A 117 -8.23 4.24 -9.42
C ALA A 117 -7.45 2.94 -9.20
N ALA A 118 -7.23 2.53 -7.94
CA ALA A 118 -6.55 1.28 -7.62
C ALA A 118 -7.39 0.08 -8.07
N LEU A 119 -8.69 0.08 -7.80
CA LEU A 119 -9.61 -0.98 -8.25
C LEU A 119 -9.64 -1.07 -9.78
N PHE A 120 -9.71 0.06 -10.49
CA PHE A 120 -9.66 0.10 -11.95
C PHE A 120 -8.33 -0.47 -12.49
N SER A 121 -7.20 -0.05 -11.92
CA SER A 121 -5.88 -0.56 -12.30
C SER A 121 -5.76 -2.08 -12.07
N LEU A 122 -6.24 -2.56 -10.93
CA LEU A 122 -6.21 -3.97 -10.56
C LEU A 122 -7.25 -4.82 -11.29
N SER A 123 -8.27 -4.24 -11.93
CA SER A 123 -9.21 -5.01 -12.77
C SER A 123 -8.70 -5.23 -14.18
N ALA A 124 -7.71 -4.45 -14.62
CA ALA A 124 -6.98 -4.65 -15.88
C ALA A 124 -5.88 -5.72 -15.72
N LEU A 125 -6.26 -6.88 -15.17
CA LEU A 125 -5.41 -8.07 -15.14
C LEU A 125 -5.49 -8.74 -16.50
N ASP A 126 -4.34 -8.89 -17.15
CA ASP A 126 -4.18 -9.78 -18.31
C ASP A 126 -4.04 -11.24 -17.87
#